data_AF-A0A3C0UPJ3-F1
#
_entry.id   AF-A0A3C0UPJ3-F1
#
_cell.length_a   1.000
_cell.length_b   1.000
_cell.length_c   1.000
_cell.angle_alpha   90.00
_cell.angle_beta   90.00
_cell.angle_gamma   90.00
#
_symmetry.space_group_name_H-M   'P 1'
#
loop_
_entity.id
_entity.type
_entity.pdbx_description
1 polymer ?
#
loop_
_entity_poly.entity_id
_entity_poly.type
_entity_poly.pdbx_seq_one_letter_code
_entity_poly.pdbx_strand_id
1 'polypeptide(L)'
;MKLLLTYRFIGKVLGAFLLFLLLFTTTSWGQNQSSVLATGKWFKIGVTQTGVYRIDAPFLKKLGIATSDINPKNLRLFGNGGYMLPQPNAQNRANELTENAVYVKGENDGKFDEGDALWFWGQSPHEIRYNTAEKRLEHQL
;
A
#
# COMPACT_ATOMS: atom_id res chain seq x y z
N MET A 1 -40.68 60.68 -40.11
CA MET A 1 -39.21 60.51 -40.03
C MET A 1 -38.93 59.13 -39.45
N LYS A 2 -38.29 58.22 -40.20
CA LYS A 2 -38.02 56.84 -39.77
C LYS A 2 -36.66 56.80 -39.04
N LEU A 3 -36.63 56.33 -37.79
CA LEU A 3 -35.38 55.98 -37.11
C LEU A 3 -35.33 54.47 -36.89
N LEU A 4 -34.26 53.84 -37.39
CA LEU A 4 -33.95 52.43 -37.25
C LEU A 4 -33.00 52.24 -36.06
N LEU A 5 -33.38 51.39 -35.10
CA LEU A 5 -32.49 50.96 -34.01
C LEU A 5 -31.57 49.84 -34.52
N THR A 6 -30.25 50.05 -34.57
CA THR A 6 -29.31 48.94 -34.79
C THR A 6 -28.67 48.53 -33.47
N TYR A 7 -29.09 47.37 -32.97
CA TYR A 7 -28.54 46.73 -31.77
C TYR A 7 -27.17 46.14 -32.13
N ARG A 8 -26.07 46.76 -31.68
CA ARG A 8 -24.70 46.25 -31.96
C ARG A 8 -23.82 46.27 -30.72
N PHE A 9 -24.23 45.60 -29.64
CA PHE A 9 -23.37 45.43 -28.46
C PHE A 9 -23.44 44.06 -27.73
N ILE A 10 -24.32 43.13 -28.14
CA ILE A 10 -24.44 41.83 -27.44
C ILE A 10 -23.36 40.81 -27.83
N GLY A 11 -22.80 40.88 -29.04
CA GLY A 11 -21.91 39.81 -29.55
C GLY A 11 -20.54 39.71 -28.84
N LYS A 12 -19.98 40.82 -28.35
CA LYS A 12 -18.63 40.83 -27.76
C LYS A 12 -18.60 40.46 -26.28
N VAL A 13 -19.64 40.82 -25.53
CA VAL A 13 -19.75 40.51 -24.08
C VAL A 13 -20.17 39.04 -23.87
N LEU A 14 -21.05 38.51 -24.73
CA LEU A 14 -21.47 37.11 -24.68
C LEU A 14 -20.33 36.14 -25.03
N GLY A 15 -19.48 36.52 -26.00
CA GLY A 15 -18.30 35.72 -26.38
C GLY A 15 -17.22 35.67 -25.30
N ALA A 16 -17.00 36.76 -24.56
CA ALA A 16 -16.06 36.80 -23.44
C ALA A 16 -16.57 35.98 -22.23
N PHE A 17 -17.89 35.92 -22.01
CA PHE A 17 -18.48 35.13 -20.93
C PHE A 17 -18.40 33.61 -21.20
N LEU A 18 -18.56 33.20 -22.47
CA LEU A 18 -18.37 31.81 -22.91
C LEU A 18 -16.90 31.36 -22.82
N LEU A 19 -15.94 32.24 -23.09
CA LEU A 19 -14.52 31.95 -22.95
C LEU A 19 -14.09 31.83 -21.47
N PHE A 20 -14.71 32.59 -20.57
CA PHE A 20 -14.45 32.54 -19.13
C PHE A 20 -15.06 31.29 -18.46
N LEU A 21 -16.17 30.78 -19.00
CA LEU A 21 -16.81 29.52 -18.57
C LEU A 21 -16.03 28.27 -19.01
N LEU A 22 -15.27 28.34 -20.10
CA LEU A 22 -14.41 27.25 -20.59
C LEU A 22 -13.07 27.13 -19.85
N LEU A 23 -12.67 28.13 -19.05
CA LEU A 23 -11.39 28.14 -18.32
C LEU A 23 -11.52 27.68 -16.86
N PHE A 24 -12.72 27.35 -16.37
CA PHE A 24 -12.96 27.03 -14.95
C PHE A 24 -13.22 25.55 -14.63
N THR A 25 -12.99 24.63 -15.57
CA THR A 25 -13.19 23.19 -15.31
C THR A 25 -11.89 22.40 -15.39
N THR A 26 -10.86 22.81 -14.65
CA THR A 26 -9.81 21.86 -14.27
C THR A 26 -10.27 21.15 -13.01
N THR A 27 -11.09 20.10 -13.16
CA THR A 27 -11.22 19.12 -12.08
C THR A 27 -9.87 18.47 -11.93
N SER A 28 -9.10 18.90 -10.94
CA SER A 28 -7.85 18.24 -10.56
C SER A 28 -8.20 16.81 -10.16
N TRP A 29 -7.88 15.85 -11.02
CA TRP A 29 -7.91 14.42 -10.68
C TRP A 29 -6.73 14.17 -9.72
N GLY A 30 -6.87 14.61 -8.48
CA GLY A 30 -5.97 14.18 -7.41
C GLY A 30 -6.19 12.69 -7.18
N GLN A 31 -5.11 11.91 -7.20
CA GLN A 31 -5.14 10.52 -6.78
C GLN A 31 -5.45 10.49 -5.28
N ASN A 32 -6.74 10.42 -4.94
CA ASN A 32 -7.23 10.41 -3.56
C ASN A 32 -7.19 8.98 -3.00
N GLN A 33 -6.07 8.29 -3.22
CA GLN A 33 -5.86 6.93 -2.72
C GLN A 33 -5.04 7.05 -1.44
N SER A 34 -5.72 7.03 -0.29
CA SER A 34 -5.05 7.01 1.00
C SER A 34 -4.26 5.71 1.11
N SER A 35 -2.93 5.81 1.22
CA SER A 35 -2.09 4.63 1.43
C SER A 35 -2.45 3.94 2.75
N VAL A 36 -2.31 2.63 2.80
CA VAL A 36 -2.45 1.86 4.06
C VAL A 36 -1.46 2.35 5.11
N LEU A 37 -0.31 2.87 4.69
CA LEU A 37 0.73 3.43 5.57
C LEU A 37 0.39 4.80 6.17
N ALA A 38 -0.67 5.47 5.68
CA ALA A 38 -0.98 6.84 6.06
C ALA A 38 -1.44 6.97 7.53
N THR A 39 -1.89 5.87 8.13
CA THR A 39 -2.42 5.85 9.51
C THR A 39 -1.91 4.62 10.27
N GLY A 40 -1.99 4.68 11.60
CA GLY A 40 -1.59 3.58 12.47
C GLY A 40 -0.10 3.60 12.84
N LYS A 41 0.28 2.64 13.70
CA LYS A 41 1.66 2.48 14.18
C LYS A 41 2.33 1.35 13.41
N TRP A 42 3.40 1.67 12.70
CA TRP A 42 4.09 0.74 11.82
C TRP A 42 5.43 0.29 12.40
N PHE A 43 5.71 -1.00 12.26
CA PHE A 43 7.00 -1.59 12.58
C PHE A 43 7.48 -2.38 11.37
N LYS A 44 8.77 -2.24 11.04
CA LYS A 44 9.38 -2.97 9.94
C LYS A 44 10.13 -4.17 10.48
N ILE A 45 9.84 -5.34 9.93
CA ILE A 45 10.55 -6.58 10.20
C ILE A 45 11.24 -7.07 8.93
N GLY A 46 12.44 -7.63 9.08
CA GLY A 46 13.20 -8.23 7.99
C GLY A 46 13.11 -9.75 8.04
N VAL A 47 12.95 -10.36 6.87
CA VAL A 47 13.00 -11.81 6.67
C VAL A 47 14.25 -12.13 5.86
N THR A 48 15.13 -12.99 6.38
CA THR A 48 16.37 -13.37 5.70
C THR A 48 16.23 -14.71 4.96
N GLN A 49 15.41 -15.62 5.49
CA GLN A 49 15.20 -16.96 4.94
C GLN A 49 13.72 -17.24 4.70
N THR A 50 13.39 -18.10 3.76
CA THR A 50 12.00 -18.48 3.51
C THR A 50 11.56 -19.46 4.61
N GLY A 51 10.41 -19.19 5.25
CA GLY A 51 9.90 -20.07 6.30
C GLY A 51 8.78 -19.46 7.14
N VAL A 52 8.39 -20.19 8.19
CA VAL A 52 7.40 -19.74 9.18
C VAL A 52 8.11 -18.97 10.30
N TYR A 53 7.61 -17.77 10.57
CA TYR A 53 8.14 -16.88 11.60
C TYR A 53 7.15 -16.71 12.74
N ARG A 54 7.66 -16.39 13.93
CA ARG A 54 6.88 -16.12 15.15
C ARG A 54 7.24 -14.74 15.70
N ILE A 55 6.21 -13.96 16.01
CA ILE A 55 6.28 -12.71 16.76
C ILE A 55 5.58 -12.96 18.10
N ASP A 56 6.34 -12.97 19.18
CA ASP A 56 5.86 -13.18 20.55
C ASP A 56 6.18 -11.97 21.44
N ALA A 57 5.66 -11.95 22.68
CA ALA A 57 5.88 -10.83 23.58
C ALA A 57 7.37 -10.58 23.87
N PRO A 58 8.22 -11.61 24.08
CA PRO A 58 9.67 -11.42 24.19
C PRO A 58 10.31 -10.75 22.98
N PHE A 59 9.90 -11.10 21.75
CA PHE A 59 10.40 -10.46 20.53
C PHE A 59 10.04 -8.98 20.49
N LEU A 60 8.79 -8.62 20.77
CA LEU A 60 8.34 -7.21 20.78
C LEU A 60 9.05 -6.40 21.89
N LYS A 61 9.21 -6.98 23.08
CA LYS A 61 9.95 -6.36 24.19
C LYS A 61 11.41 -6.08 23.82
N LYS A 62 12.08 -7.00 23.11
CA LYS A 62 13.46 -6.78 22.59
C LYS A 62 13.55 -5.62 21.61
N LEU A 63 12.47 -5.33 20.88
CA LEU A 63 12.37 -4.16 19.99
C LEU A 63 11.97 -2.88 20.73
N GLY A 64 11.84 -2.90 22.06
CA GLY A 64 11.41 -1.76 22.86
C GLY A 64 9.91 -1.44 22.72
N ILE A 65 9.11 -2.41 22.27
CA ILE A 65 7.66 -2.25 22.08
C ILE A 65 6.95 -2.70 23.36
N ALA A 66 6.18 -1.78 23.96
CA ALA A 66 5.29 -2.10 25.08
C ALA A 66 4.13 -2.97 24.57
N THR A 67 4.00 -4.18 25.12
CA THR A 67 2.94 -5.13 24.74
C THR A 67 1.62 -4.90 25.48
N SER A 68 1.64 -4.11 26.56
CA SER A 68 0.46 -3.82 27.39
C SER A 68 -0.69 -3.17 26.64
N ASP A 69 -0.39 -2.42 25.59
CA ASP A 69 -1.37 -1.64 24.83
C ASP A 69 -1.71 -2.29 23.47
N ILE A 70 -1.19 -3.49 23.23
CA ILE A 70 -1.41 -4.23 21.98
C ILE A 70 -2.60 -5.16 22.18
N ASN A 71 -3.65 -4.91 21.40
CA ASN A 71 -4.71 -5.88 21.21
C ASN A 71 -4.31 -6.84 20.08
N PRO A 72 -4.12 -8.15 20.35
CA PRO A 72 -3.66 -9.11 19.35
C PRO A 72 -4.58 -9.20 18.12
N LYS A 73 -5.89 -8.95 18.29
CA LYS A 73 -6.88 -8.98 17.18
C LYS A 73 -6.67 -7.88 16.14
N ASN A 74 -5.91 -6.84 16.51
CA ASN A 74 -5.61 -5.70 15.64
C ASN A 74 -4.23 -5.81 14.98
N LEU A 75 -3.49 -6.88 15.24
CA LEU A 75 -2.21 -7.11 14.59
C LEU A 75 -2.44 -7.47 13.13
N ARG A 76 -1.78 -6.71 12.25
CA ARG A 76 -1.85 -6.89 10.80
C ARG A 76 -0.44 -6.93 10.25
N LEU A 77 -0.23 -7.78 9.25
CA LEU A 77 1.04 -7.90 8.55
C LEU A 77 0.82 -7.46 7.11
N PHE A 78 1.68 -6.57 6.61
CA PHE A 78 1.61 -6.11 5.23
C PHE A 78 2.94 -6.30 4.53
N GLY A 79 2.89 -6.67 3.25
CA GLY A 79 4.06 -6.85 2.41
C GLY A 79 3.71 -7.41 1.04
N ASN A 80 4.63 -7.27 0.09
CA ASN A 80 4.45 -7.76 -1.28
C ASN A 80 5.46 -8.89 -1.62
N GLY A 81 5.93 -9.61 -0.60
CA GLY A 81 6.97 -10.64 -0.72
C GLY A 81 8.39 -10.09 -0.52
N GLY A 82 9.37 -10.94 -0.79
CA GLY A 82 10.79 -10.63 -0.59
C GLY A 82 11.63 -10.61 -1.86
N TYR A 83 11.18 -11.26 -2.95
CA TYR A 83 11.99 -11.52 -4.13
C TYR A 83 12.52 -10.25 -4.80
N MET A 84 13.61 -10.42 -5.54
CA MET A 84 14.25 -9.33 -6.27
C MET A 84 13.27 -8.64 -7.23
N LEU A 85 13.28 -7.30 -7.20
CA LEU A 85 12.45 -6.53 -8.10
C LEU A 85 12.81 -6.85 -9.56
N PRO A 86 11.81 -6.95 -10.44
CA PRO A 86 12.08 -7.19 -11.84
C PRO A 86 12.83 -6.02 -12.48
N GLN A 87 13.87 -6.35 -13.25
CA GLN A 87 14.65 -5.36 -14.01
C GLN A 87 13.83 -4.69 -15.12
N PRO A 88 12.92 -5.38 -15.85
CA PRO A 88 12.10 -4.71 -16.86
C PRO A 88 11.15 -3.69 -16.24
N ASN A 89 11.16 -2.46 -16.76
CA ASN A 89 10.27 -1.39 -16.28
C ASN A 89 8.79 -1.69 -16.53
N ALA A 90 8.48 -2.35 -17.64
CA ALA A 90 7.12 -2.72 -18.05
C ALA A 90 6.52 -3.86 -17.21
N GLN A 91 7.29 -4.51 -16.34
CA GLN A 91 6.76 -5.57 -15.49
C GLN A 91 5.88 -4.98 -14.38
N ASN A 92 4.73 -5.62 -14.14
CA ASN A 92 3.78 -5.18 -13.13
C ASN A 92 4.41 -5.22 -11.72
N ARG A 93 4.10 -4.21 -10.91
CA ARG A 93 4.49 -4.11 -9.51
C ARG A 93 3.26 -3.72 -8.71
N ALA A 94 3.13 -4.26 -7.49
CA ALA A 94 2.05 -3.85 -6.61
C ALA A 94 2.24 -2.38 -6.22
N ASN A 95 1.22 -1.55 -6.46
CA ASN A 95 1.26 -0.12 -6.15
C ASN A 95 1.09 0.17 -4.65
N GLU A 96 0.45 -0.74 -3.91
CA GLU A 96 0.22 -0.63 -2.46
C GLU A 96 0.72 -1.90 -1.76
N LEU A 97 0.79 -1.87 -0.42
CA LEU A 97 1.08 -3.07 0.36
C LEU A 97 -0.16 -3.96 0.47
N THR A 98 0.03 -5.26 0.24
CA THR A 98 -1.00 -6.27 0.44
C THR A 98 -0.97 -6.77 1.88
N GLU A 99 -2.13 -7.04 2.48
CA GLU A 99 -2.20 -7.72 3.77
C GLU A 99 -1.87 -9.20 3.62
N ASN A 100 -0.96 -9.68 4.45
CA ASN A 100 -0.53 -11.06 4.49
C ASN A 100 -1.35 -11.86 5.50
N ALA A 101 -1.59 -13.12 5.19
CA ALA A 101 -2.22 -14.04 6.14
C ALA A 101 -1.34 -14.22 7.38
N VAL A 102 -1.99 -14.15 8.53
CA VAL A 102 -1.38 -14.38 9.85
C VAL A 102 -2.22 -15.35 10.65
N TYR A 103 -1.57 -16.09 11.53
CA TYR A 103 -2.23 -16.88 12.56
C TYR A 103 -1.90 -16.26 13.92
N VAL A 104 -2.91 -15.89 14.70
CA VAL A 104 -2.73 -15.33 16.04
C VAL A 104 -3.29 -16.30 17.07
N LYS A 105 -2.47 -16.67 18.06
CA LYS A 105 -2.90 -17.48 19.20
C LYS A 105 -3.06 -16.58 20.42
N GLY A 106 -4.11 -16.85 21.20
CA GLY A 106 -4.34 -16.24 22.50
C GLY A 106 -5.03 -14.87 22.47
N GLU A 107 -5.44 -14.41 21.29
CA GLU A 107 -6.10 -13.12 21.06
C GLU A 107 -7.43 -12.86 21.79
N ASN A 108 -7.96 -13.83 22.54
CA ASN A 108 -9.33 -13.80 23.06
C ASN A 108 -9.56 -12.76 24.16
N ASP A 109 -8.54 -12.48 24.96
CA ASP A 109 -8.62 -11.56 26.11
C ASP A 109 -8.27 -10.10 25.76
N GLY A 110 -7.84 -9.86 24.51
CA GLY A 110 -7.52 -8.54 23.99
C GLY A 110 -6.20 -7.95 24.50
N LYS A 111 -5.34 -8.75 25.13
CA LYS A 111 -4.00 -8.34 25.59
C LYS A 111 -2.95 -9.18 24.89
N PHE A 112 -1.77 -8.61 24.65
CA PHE A 112 -0.64 -9.35 24.09
C PHE A 112 0.38 -9.68 25.19
N ASP A 113 0.34 -10.90 25.70
CA ASP A 113 1.15 -11.38 26.82
C ASP A 113 2.00 -12.62 26.50
N GLU A 114 2.54 -13.28 27.52
CA GLU A 114 3.49 -14.39 27.35
C GLU A 114 2.86 -15.64 26.71
N GLY A 115 1.52 -15.78 26.73
CA GLY A 115 0.79 -16.85 26.06
C GLY A 115 0.57 -16.62 24.56
N ASP A 116 0.82 -15.41 24.08
CA ASP A 116 0.40 -14.95 22.77
C ASP A 116 1.52 -14.91 21.75
N ALA A 117 1.14 -15.19 20.51
CA ALA A 117 2.03 -15.04 19.39
C ALA A 117 1.27 -14.91 18.07
N LEU A 118 1.93 -14.25 17.14
CA LEU A 118 1.55 -14.16 15.74
C LEU A 118 2.53 -14.98 14.90
N TRP A 119 2.01 -15.83 14.04
CA TRP A 119 2.78 -16.57 13.05
C TRP A 119 2.44 -16.12 11.64
N PHE A 120 3.45 -16.13 10.78
CA PHE A 120 3.29 -15.80 9.38
C PHE A 120 4.34 -16.53 8.53
N TRP A 121 4.05 -16.67 7.24
CA TRP A 121 5.03 -17.14 6.25
C TRP A 121 5.82 -15.95 5.69
N GLY A 122 7.14 -16.00 5.83
CA GLY A 122 8.06 -15.01 5.26
C GLY A 122 8.82 -15.60 4.08
N GLN A 123 9.00 -14.81 3.02
CA GLN A 123 9.79 -15.18 1.85
C GLN A 123 11.15 -14.46 1.88
N SER A 124 12.23 -15.21 1.64
CA SER A 124 13.58 -14.64 1.49
C SER A 124 13.67 -13.75 0.25
N PRO A 125 14.53 -12.71 0.26
CA PRO A 125 14.84 -11.96 -0.94
C PRO A 125 15.64 -12.73 -1.99
N HIS A 126 16.32 -13.79 -1.58
CA HIS A 126 17.03 -14.68 -2.50
C HIS A 126 16.07 -15.81 -2.89
N GLU A 127 15.56 -15.76 -4.11
CA GLU A 127 14.69 -16.80 -4.63
C GLU A 127 15.52 -17.84 -5.39
N ILE A 128 15.37 -19.10 -4.98
CA ILE A 128 15.91 -20.26 -5.70
C ILE A 128 14.74 -20.97 -6.36
N ARG A 129 14.75 -21.07 -7.68
CA ARG A 129 13.73 -21.77 -8.46
C ARG A 129 14.33 -23.02 -9.10
N TYR A 130 13.58 -24.11 -9.13
CA TYR A 130 13.99 -25.30 -9.86
C TYR A 130 13.46 -25.23 -11.30
N ASN A 131 14.37 -25.14 -12.26
CA ASN A 131 14.03 -25.28 -13.68
C ASN A 131 13.91 -26.76 -14.01
N THR A 132 12.68 -27.23 -14.20
CA THR A 132 12.37 -28.64 -14.49
C THR A 132 12.85 -29.09 -15.86
N ALA A 133 12.89 -28.19 -16.85
CA ALA A 133 13.35 -28.49 -18.20
C ALA A 133 14.87 -28.73 -18.23
N GLU A 134 15.61 -27.90 -17.51
CA GLU A 134 17.08 -27.94 -17.48
C GLU A 134 17.63 -28.74 -16.28
N LYS A 135 16.75 -29.23 -15.41
CA LYS A 135 17.04 -29.99 -14.19
C LYS A 135 18.06 -29.31 -13.27
N ARG A 136 18.01 -27.98 -13.17
CA ARG A 136 18.94 -27.18 -12.35
C ARG A 136 18.22 -26.18 -11.45
N LEU A 137 18.91 -25.76 -10.40
CA LEU A 137 18.49 -24.63 -9.57
C LEU A 137 18.96 -23.34 -10.21
N GLU A 138 18.07 -22.36 -10.29
CA GLU A 138 18.31 -21.00 -10.76
C GLU A 138 18.19 -20.04 -9.58
N HIS A 139 19.12 -19.09 -9.53
CA HIS A 139 19.14 -18.00 -8.56
C HIS A 139 19.07 -16.68 -9.32
N GLN A 140 18.21 -15.77 -8.86
CA GLN A 140 18.09 -14.43 -9.45
C GLN A 140 19.14 -13.51 -8.79
N LEU A 141 20.12 -13.06 -9.57
CA LEU A 141 21.20 -12.13 -9.15
C LEU A 141 20.81 -10.66 -9.31
#